data_AF-A0A6I9VZW6-F1
#
_entry.id   AF-A0A6I9VZW6-F1
#
_cell.length_a   1.000
_cell.length_b   1.000
_cell.length_c   1.000
_cell.angle_alpha   90.00
_cell.angle_beta   90.00
_cell.angle_gamma   90.00
#
_symmetry.space_group_name_H-M   'P 1'
#
loop_
_entity.id
_entity.type
_entity.pdbx_description
1 polymer ?
#
loop_
_entity_poly.entity_id
_entity_poly.type
_entity_poly.pdbx_seq_one_letter_code
_entity_poly.pdbx_strand_id
1 'polypeptide(L)' 'MPIKCKTECGRNAVLKRPKTSDALCKECFFAAFEAEIHYTIITNKLFTKGEKVAVAASGGKDSTVLAYA' A
#
# COMPACT_ATOMS: atom_id res chain seq x y z
N MET A 1 8.53 22.66 13.16
CA MET A 1 9.51 21.92 12.33
C MET A 1 8.77 20.78 11.63
N PRO A 2 8.99 20.52 10.32
CA PRO A 2 8.27 19.45 9.62
C PRO A 2 8.71 18.08 10.14
N ILE A 3 7.76 17.18 10.39
CA ILE A 3 8.05 15.80 10.78
C ILE A 3 8.70 15.10 9.57
N LYS A 4 9.84 14.43 9.80
CA LYS A 4 10.54 13.68 8.76
C LYS A 4 9.94 12.29 8.58
N CYS A 5 10.04 11.76 7.36
CA CYS A 5 9.59 10.40 7.06
C CYS A 5 10.42 9.38 7.85
N LYS A 6 9.74 8.43 8.51
CA LYS A 6 10.38 7.40 9.36
C LYS A 6 11.36 6.50 8.59
N THR A 7 11.14 6.30 7.29
CA THR A 7 12.04 5.51 6.43
C THR A 7 13.35 6.21 6.08
N GLU A 8 13.63 7.38 6.66
CA GLU A 8 14.86 8.16 6.46
C GLU A 8 15.13 8.54 4.99
N CYS A 9 14.09 8.58 4.16
CA CYS A 9 14.20 8.90 2.73
C CYS A 9 14.43 10.40 2.42
N GLY A 10 14.75 11.22 3.43
CA GLY A 10 14.99 12.66 3.31
C GLY A 10 13.73 13.55 3.14
N ARG A 11 12.58 12.98 2.78
CA ARG A 11 11.32 13.70 2.59
C ARG A 11 10.58 13.99 3.89
N ASN A 12 9.70 15.00 3.85
CA ASN A 12 8.80 15.30 4.96
C ASN A 12 7.63 14.29 4.98
N ALA A 13 7.22 13.88 6.17
CA ALA A 13 6.05 13.05 6.35
C ALA A 13 4.77 13.85 6.06
N VAL A 14 3.79 13.21 5.43
CA VAL A 14 2.49 13.80 5.06
C VAL A 14 1.32 13.06 5.70
N LEU A 15 1.55 11.85 6.21
CA LEU A 15 0.53 11.06 6.90
C LEU A 15 1.13 10.28 8.05
N LYS A 16 0.32 9.99 9.06
CA LYS A 16 0.61 9.03 10.11
C LYS A 16 -0.10 7.72 9.78
N ARG A 17 0.67 6.66 9.59
CA ARG A 17 0.15 5.35 9.22
C ARG A 17 -0.69 4.78 10.38
N PRO A 18 -1.99 4.47 10.20
CA PRO A 18 -2.83 4.00 11.31
C PRO A 18 -2.35 2.69 11.95
N LYS A 19 -1.86 1.75 11.12
CA LYS A 19 -1.43 0.42 11.57
C LYS A 19 -0.21 0.45 12.51
N THR A 20 0.75 1.33 12.26
CA THR A 20 2.05 1.35 12.97
C THR A 20 2.35 2.66 13.69
N SER A 21 1.50 3.67 13.53
CA SER A 21 1.73 5.05 13.98
C SER A 21 2.94 5.75 13.35
N ASP A 22 3.50 5.21 12.26
CA ASP A 22 4.66 5.77 11.60
C ASP A 22 4.34 7.01 10.77
N ALA A 23 5.15 8.06 10.91
CA ALA A 23 5.05 9.24 10.06
C ALA A 23 5.76 8.96 8.71
N LEU A 24 5.01 8.93 7.61
CA LEU A 24 5.51 8.57 6.28
C LEU A 24 5.26 9.67 5.25
N CYS A 25 6.17 9.80 4.29
CA CYS A 25 5.89 10.52 3.06
C CYS A 25 4.98 9.67 2.15
N LYS A 26 4.43 10.29 1.10
CA LYS A 26 3.45 9.66 0.20
C LYS A 26 4.01 8.38 -0.45
N GLU A 27 5.23 8.44 -0.97
CA GLU A 27 5.84 7.35 -1.73
C GLU A 27 6.25 6.18 -0.83
N CYS A 28 6.78 6.46 0.37
CA CYS A 28 7.11 5.42 1.32
C CYS A 28 5.86 4.75 1.89
N PHE A 29 4.74 5.47 2.00
CA PHE A 29 3.46 4.85 2.34
C PHE A 29 2.96 3.93 1.22
N PHE A 30 2.97 4.35 -0.04
CA PHE A 30 2.54 3.50 -1.16
C PHE A 30 3.39 2.24 -1.29
N ALA A 31 4.72 2.36 -1.23
CA ALA A 31 5.61 1.21 -1.28
C ALA A 31 5.33 0.21 -0.13
N ALA A 32 5.14 0.71 1.10
CA ALA A 32 4.82 -0.15 2.24
C ALA A 32 3.42 -0.79 2.11
N PHE A 33 2.45 -0.06 1.56
CA PHE A 33 1.08 -0.54 1.36
C PHE A 33 1.02 -1.64 0.30
N GLU A 34 1.62 -1.42 -0.87
CA GLU A 34 1.70 -2.40 -1.96
C GLU A 34 2.48 -3.66 -1.54
N ALA A 35 3.60 -3.50 -0.81
CA ALA A 35 4.35 -4.63 -0.28
C ALA A 35 3.53 -5.51 0.67
N GLU A 36 2.65 -4.90 1.49
CA GLU A 36 1.75 -5.67 2.37
C GLU A 36 0.65 -6.42 1.59
N ILE A 37 0.11 -5.81 0.53
CA ILE A 37 -0.83 -6.51 -0.37
C ILE A 37 -0.13 -7.71 -1.02
N HIS A 38 1.07 -7.50 -1.57
CA HIS A 38 1.86 -8.55 -2.18
C HIS A 38 2.19 -9.69 -1.20
N TYR A 39 2.61 -9.35 0.02
CA TYR A 39 2.85 -10.31 1.10
C TYR A 39 1.58 -11.13 1.40
N THR A 40 0.42 -10.48 1.43
CA THR A 40 -0.87 -11.15 1.67
C THR A 40 -1.21 -12.13 0.55
N ILE A 41 -1.02 -11.73 -0.71
CA ILE A 41 -1.26 -12.59 -1.89
C ILE A 41 -0.37 -13.83 -1.83
N ILE A 42 0.94 -13.66 -1.59
CA ILE A 42 1.90 -14.77 -1.53
C ILE A 42 1.62 -15.69 -0.34
N THR A 43 1.46 -15.12 0.86
CA THR A 43 1.31 -15.91 2.10
C THR A 43 0.05 -16.76 2.07
N ASN A 44 -1.05 -16.22 1.51
CA ASN A 44 -2.32 -16.93 1.40
C ASN A 44 -2.50 -17.67 0.05
N LYS A 45 -1.51 -17.61 -0.85
CA LYS A 45 -1.54 -18.24 -2.17
C LYS A 45 -2.81 -17.88 -2.97
N LEU A 46 -3.20 -16.60 -2.94
CA LEU A 46 -4.48 -16.14 -3.51
C LEU A 46 -4.56 -16.31 -5.02
N PHE A 47 -3.47 -16.02 -5.72
CA PHE A 47 -3.30 -16.21 -7.17
C PHE A 47 -1.82 -16.12 -7.53
N THR A 48 -1.48 -16.49 -8.76
CA THR A 48 -0.10 -16.46 -9.28
C THR A 48 0.04 -15.55 -10.50
N LYS A 49 1.27 -15.15 -10.81
CA LYS A 49 1.55 -14.30 -11.98
C LYS A 49 1.17 -15.06 -13.26
N GLY A 50 0.36 -14.43 -14.11
CA GLY A 50 -0.15 -15.00 -15.37
C GLY A 50 -1.53 -15.64 -15.26
N GLU A 51 -2.06 -15.78 -14.05
CA GLU A 51 -3.43 -16.22 -13.80
C GLU A 51 -4.43 -15.13 -14.18
N LYS A 52 -5.57 -15.53 -14.78
CA LYS A 52 -6.66 -14.60 -15.09
C LYS A 52 -7.50 -14.40 -13.84
N VAL A 53 -7.44 -13.20 -13.26
CA VAL A 53 -8.21 -12.83 -12.07
C VAL A 53 -9.34 -11.88 -12.46
N ALA A 54 -10.57 -12.21 -12.06
CA ALA A 54 -11.72 -11.31 -12.24
C ALA A 54 -11.82 -10.36 -11.04
N VAL A 55 -11.80 -9.05 -11.30
CA VAL A 55 -11.94 -8.01 -10.26
C VAL A 55 -13.31 -7.36 -10.37
N ALA A 56 -14.13 -7.50 -9.32
CA ALA A 56 -15.42 -6.80 -9.23
C ALA A 56 -15.21 -5.34 -8.79
N ALA A 57 -15.30 -4.42 -9.75
CA ALA A 57 -15.13 -2.98 -9.51
C ALA A 57 -16.49 -2.29 -9.30
N SER A 58 -16.74 -1.79 -8.08
CA SER A 58 -17.95 -1.05 -7.73
C SER A 58 -17.86 0.46 -7.99
N GLY A 59 -16.67 0.97 -8.32
CA GLY A 59 -16.36 2.41 -8.37
C GLY A 59 -16.04 3.02 -7.00
N GLY A 60 -16.12 2.24 -5.92
CA GLY A 60 -15.69 2.67 -4.59
C GLY A 60 -14.17 2.68 -4.42
N LYS A 61 -13.69 3.31 -3.35
CA LYS A 61 -12.24 3.42 -3.08
C LYS A 61 -11.55 2.05 -3.01
N ASP A 62 -12.19 1.08 -2.35
CA ASP A 62 -11.55 -0.19 -2.03
C ASP A 62 -11.39 -1.07 -3.28
N SER A 63 -12.46 -1.19 -4.07
CA SER A 63 -12.44 -1.97 -5.30
C SER A 63 -11.58 -1.32 -6.39
N THR A 64 -11.50 0.01 -6.42
CA THR A 64 -10.63 0.73 -7.35
C THR A 64 -9.14 0.60 -6.97
N VAL A 65 -8.81 0.67 -5.68
CA VAL A 65 -7.43 0.45 -5.21
C VAL A 65 -7.00 -0.99 -5.46
N LEU A 66 -7.87 -1.98 -5.23
CA LEU A 66 -7.59 -3.38 -5.53
C LEU A 66 -7.33 -3.63 -7.03
N ALA A 67 -8.03 -2.92 -7.91
CA ALA A 67 -7.82 -3.03 -9.35
C ALA A 67 -6.54 -2.33 -9.84
N TYR A 68 -6.01 -1.39 -9.06
CA TYR A 68 -4.82 -0.61 -9.39
C TYR A 68 -3.51 -1.25 -8.91
N ALA A 69 -3.52 -1.74 -7.67
CA ALA A 69 -2.35 -2.27 -6.96
C ALA A 69 -2.07 -3.74 -7.31
#